data_AF-A0A3N5F101-F1
#
_entry.id   AF-A0A3N5F101-F1
#
_cell.length_a   1.000
_cell.length_b   1.000
_cell.length_c   1.000
_cell.angle_alpha   90.00
_cell.angle_beta   90.00
_cell.angle_gamma   90.00
#
_symmetry.space_group_name_H-M   'P 1'
#
loop_
_entity.id
_entity.type
_entity.pdbx_description
1 polymer ?
#
loop_
_entity_poly.entity_id
_entity_poly.type
_entity_poly.pdbx_seq_one_letter_code
_entity_poly.pdbx_strand_id
1 'polypeptide(L)' 'MSTFTIKKINAISKEGLKLFNKDFKVSPDEADPQGILVRSSPVNVDDYPSLLAVARAGAGV' A
#
# COMPACT_ATOMS: atom_id res chain seq x y z
N MET A 1 19.79 -1.66 -3.93
CA MET A 1 18.76 -1.75 -2.89
C MET A 1 17.42 -1.77 -3.60
N SER A 2 16.63 -2.82 -3.43
CA SER A 2 15.37 -2.98 -4.14
C SER A 2 14.29 -2.15 -3.45
N THR A 3 13.77 -1.14 -4.13
CA THR A 3 12.66 -0.31 -3.62
C THR A 3 11.35 -1.03 -3.83
N PHE A 4 10.57 -1.22 -2.76
CA PHE A 4 9.25 -1.83 -2.81
C PHE A 4 8.18 -0.80 -3.20
N THR A 5 7.35 -1.12 -4.17
CA THR A 5 6.25 -0.27 -4.61
C THR A 5 5.00 -0.57 -3.80
N ILE A 6 4.43 0.48 -3.20
CA ILE A 6 3.20 0.39 -2.41
C ILE A 6 2.12 1.23 -3.07
N LYS A 7 0.99 0.61 -3.39
CA LYS A 7 -0.21 1.30 -3.84
C LYS A 7 -1.05 1.72 -2.65
N LYS A 8 -1.32 3.02 -2.51
CA LYS A 8 -2.29 3.51 -1.54
C LYS A 8 -3.68 3.65 -2.18
N ILE A 9 -4.71 3.13 -1.53
CA ILE A 9 -6.10 3.30 -1.94
C ILE A 9 -6.81 4.05 -0.81
N ASN A 10 -7.50 5.15 -1.17
CA ASN A 10 -8.08 6.17 -0.29
C ASN A 10 -7.07 7.15 0.34
N ALA A 11 -7.63 8.12 1.06
CA ALA A 11 -6.88 9.06 1.89
C ALA A 11 -6.29 8.35 3.11
N ILE A 12 -4.98 8.06 3.03
CA ILE A 12 -4.16 7.63 4.17
C ILE A 12 -3.51 8.86 4.81
N SER A 13 -3.49 8.91 6.14
CA SER A 13 -2.88 10.02 6.89
C SER A 13 -1.41 10.19 6.54
N LYS A 14 -0.97 11.45 6.39
CA LYS A 14 0.43 11.79 6.10
C LYS A 14 1.38 11.28 7.19
N GLU A 15 0.93 11.20 8.44
CA GLU A 15 1.73 10.69 9.57
C GLU A 15 2.08 9.22 9.39
N GLY A 16 1.13 8.37 8.99
CA GLY A 16 1.40 6.96 8.69
C GLY A 16 2.32 6.80 7.47
N LEU A 17 2.18 7.68 6.48
CA LEU A 17 3.05 7.68 5.30
C LEU A 17 4.51 8.03 5.62
N LYS A 18 4.77 8.79 6.70
CA LYS A 18 6.14 9.13 7.15
C LYS A 18 6.88 7.94 7.77
N LEU A 19 6.18 6.86 8.12
CA LEU A 19 6.81 5.65 8.65
C LEU A 19 7.53 4.86 7.55
N PHE A 20 7.17 5.08 6.29
CA PHE A 20 7.86 4.48 5.16
C PHE A 20 9.24 5.14 4.97
N ASN A 21 10.27 4.31 5.05
CA ASN A 21 11.65 4.63 4.74
C ASN A 21 11.92 4.61 3.23
N LYS A 22 13.15 4.94 2.83
CA LYS A 22 13.58 5.05 1.42
C LYS A 22 13.47 3.75 0.62
N ASP A 23 13.32 2.62 1.31
CA ASP A 23 13.11 1.31 0.73
C ASP A 23 11.68 1.14 0.20
N PHE A 24 10.74 2.03 0.54
CA PHE A 24 9.35 1.95 0.09
C PHE A 24 8.96 3.20 -0.71
N LYS A 25 8.35 2.97 -1.87
CA LYS A 25 7.80 4.03 -2.72
C LYS A 25 6.27 3.91 -2.72
N VAL A 26 5.61 4.89 -2.10
CA VAL A 26 4.15 4.92 -2.03
C VAL A 26 3.57 5.78 -3.15
N SER A 27 2.82 5.16 -4.05
CA SER A 27 2.11 5.81 -5.17
C SER A 27 0.63 5.44 -5.17
N PRO A 28 -0.29 6.33 -5.56
CA PRO A 28 -1.69 5.94 -5.82
C PRO A 28 -1.85 5.23 -7.18
N ASP A 29 -1.05 5.61 -8.17
CA ASP A 29 -1.12 5.16 -9.57
C ASP A 29 -0.12 4.05 -9.89
N GLU A 30 -0.04 3.03 -9.04
CA GLU A 30 0.79 1.86 -9.34
C GLU A 30 -0.05 0.73 -9.93
N ALA A 31 0.35 0.25 -11.11
CA ALA A 31 -0.34 -0.83 -11.81
C ALA A 31 -0.03 -2.21 -11.21
N ASP A 32 1.24 -2.44 -10.82
CA ASP A 32 1.71 -3.70 -10.23
C ASP A 32 2.47 -3.44 -8.91
N PRO A 33 1.76 -3.03 -7.84
CA PRO A 33 2.37 -2.82 -6.54
C PRO A 33 2.71 -4.14 -5.84
N GLN A 34 3.80 -4.13 -5.09
CA GLN A 34 4.17 -5.22 -4.19
C GLN A 34 3.45 -5.13 -2.84
N GLY A 35 2.96 -3.95 -2.47
CA GLY A 35 2.16 -3.74 -1.27
C GLY A 35 0.93 -2.89 -1.54
N ILE A 36 -0.20 -3.18 -0.88
CA ILE A 36 -1.38 -2.33 -0.95
C ILE A 36 -1.70 -1.79 0.43
N LEU A 37 -1.93 -0.48 0.53
CA LEU A 37 -2.29 0.22 1.77
C LEU A 37 -3.71 0.78 1.66
N VAL A 38 -4.64 0.26 2.47
CA VAL A 38 -6.06 0.64 2.45
C VAL A 38 -6.59 0.99 3.83
N ARG A 39 -7.74 1.67 3.89
CA ARG A 39 -8.52 1.83 5.14
C ARG A 39 -9.72 0.89 5.15
N SER A 40 -10.82 1.32 4.56
CA SER A 40 -12.09 0.60 4.55
C SER A 40 -12.44 0.01 3.18
N SER A 41 -11.76 0.42 2.10
CA SER A 41 -12.10 -0.05 0.75
C SER A 41 -11.82 -1.54 0.58
N PRO A 42 -12.72 -2.28 -0.09
CA PRO A 42 -12.42 -3.63 -0.56
C PRO A 42 -11.26 -3.58 -1.54
N VAL A 43 -10.35 -4.55 -1.42
CA VAL A 43 -9.21 -4.75 -2.32
C VAL A 43 -9.37 -6.11 -2.94
N ASN A 44 -9.32 -6.15 -4.27
CA ASN A 44 -9.24 -7.40 -4.98
C ASN A 44 -7.76 -7.74 -5.19
N VAL A 45 -7.28 -8.77 -4.50
CA VAL A 45 -5.86 -9.15 -4.51
C VAL A 45 -5.46 -9.92 -5.76
N ASP A 46 -6.43 -10.58 -6.41
CA ASP A 46 -6.20 -11.35 -7.64
C ASP A 46 -5.79 -10.49 -8.84
N ASP A 47 -6.08 -9.18 -8.80
CA ASP A 47 -5.68 -8.22 -9.84
C ASP A 47 -4.16 -7.90 -9.82
N TYR A 48 -3.43 -8.34 -8.80
CA TYR A 48 -2.04 -7.93 -8.56
C TYR A 48 -1.12 -9.16 -8.36
N PRO A 49 -0.53 -9.70 -9.43
CA PRO A 49 0.27 -10.92 -9.35
C PRO A 49 1.57 -10.74 -8.54
N SER A 50 2.12 -9.52 -8.47
CA SER A 50 3.33 -9.21 -7.68
C SER A 50 3.04 -8.83 -6.22
N LEU A 51 1.79 -8.91 -5.78
CA LEU A 51 1.37 -8.47 -4.44
C LEU A 51 1.93 -9.40 -3.36
N LEU A 52 2.70 -8.83 -2.43
CA LEU A 52 3.29 -9.54 -1.29
C LEU A 52 2.46 -9.36 -0.01
N ALA A 53 1.89 -8.17 0.19
CA ALA A 53 1.17 -7.84 1.41
C ALA A 53 0.08 -6.78 1.21
N VAL A 54 -0.98 -6.86 2.01
CA VAL A 54 -2.01 -5.82 2.15
C VAL A 54 -2.00 -5.32 3.59
N ALA A 55 -1.81 -4.02 3.77
CA ALA A 55 -1.84 -3.35 5.05
C ALA A 55 -3.13 -2.52 5.19
N ARG A 56 -3.79 -2.63 6.35
CA ARG A 56 -5.01 -1.88 6.66
C ARG A 56 -4.73 -0.81 7.69
N ALA A 57 -4.81 0.46 7.30
CA ALA A 57 -4.60 1.60 8.17
C ALA A 57 -5.86 1.85 9.03
N GLY A 58 -5.86 1.35 10.26
CA GLY A 58 -6.93 1.52 11.23
C GLY A 58 -6.86 0.45 12.32
N ALA A 59 -7.71 0.55 13.33
CA ALA A 59 -7.83 -0.47 14.38
C ALA A 59 -8.69 -1.68 13.95
N GLY A 60 -9.20 -1.68 12.71
CA GLY A 60 -10.18 -2.65 12.25
C GLY A 60 -9.55 -4.00 11.90
N VAL A 61 -9.75 -4.97 12.78
CA VAL A 61 -10.01 -6.38 12.41
C VAL A 61 -11.48 -6.55 12.06
#